data_AF-A0A497RK06-F1
#
_entry.id   AF-A0A497RK06-F1
#
_cell.length_a   1.000
_cell.length_b   1.000
_cell.length_c   1.000
_cell.angle_alpha   90.00
_cell.angle_beta   90.00
_cell.angle_gamma   90.00
#
_symmetry.space_group_name_H-M   'P 1'
#
loop_
_entity.id
_entity.type
_entity.pdbx_description
1 polymer ?
#
loop_
_entity_poly.entity_id
_entity_poly.type
_entity_poly.pdbx_seq_one_letter_code
_entity_poly.pdbx_strand_id
1 'polypeptide(L)'
;MNWNYVTLSIAFAFFVMCPRMAGMCAVISKVGKTNPYVIAILGGLIAVPLIVLMVFLTIRFGVGVAIAVATLTDILSAIATGTFRLRYGIEIILIALFLWVGVIVASKVSYSIENVTRALLRVK
;
A
#
# COMPACT_ATOMS: atom_id res chain seq x y z
N MET A 1 4.35 3.80 29.24
CA MET A 1 5.26 3.88 28.08
C MET A 1 5.96 2.53 27.94
N ASN A 2 5.33 1.63 27.18
CA ASN A 2 5.83 0.35 26.65
C ASN A 2 4.60 -0.38 26.08
N TRP A 3 3.93 0.25 25.11
CA TRP A 3 3.09 -0.55 24.21
C TRP A 3 4.08 -1.42 23.44
N ASN A 4 4.13 -2.71 23.79
CA ASN A 4 5.14 -3.63 23.30
C ASN A 4 5.27 -3.51 21.78
N TYR A 5 6.51 -3.44 21.27
CA TYR A 5 6.80 -3.46 19.84
C TYR A 5 6.01 -4.55 19.11
N VAL A 6 5.76 -5.68 19.80
CA VAL A 6 4.89 -6.77 19.35
C VAL A 6 3.47 -6.30 18.99
N THR A 7 2.80 -5.54 19.85
CA THR A 7 1.43 -5.05 19.62
C THR A 7 1.37 -4.08 18.43
N LEU A 8 2.36 -3.19 18.30
CA LEU A 8 2.45 -2.25 17.18
C LEU A 8 2.76 -2.96 15.86
N SER A 9 3.65 -3.97 15.89
CA SER A 9 3.96 -4.80 14.71
C SER A 9 2.74 -5.60 14.25
N ILE A 10 1.94 -6.13 15.18
CA ILE A 10 0.68 -6.83 14.85
C ILE A 10 -0.31 -5.86 14.20
N ALA A 11 -0.49 -4.67 14.78
CA ALA A 11 -1.36 -3.64 14.20
C ALA A 11 -0.89 -3.23 12.79
N PHE A 12 0.42 -3.05 12.59
CA PHE A 12 0.99 -2.75 11.28
C PHE A 12 0.76 -3.88 10.27
N ALA A 13 0.83 -5.15 10.69
CA ALA A 13 0.56 -6.29 9.80
C ALA A 13 -0.86 -6.26 9.22
N PHE A 14 -1.85 -5.78 9.97
CA PHE A 14 -3.21 -5.59 9.46
C PHE A 14 -3.29 -4.48 8.40
N PHE A 15 -2.46 -3.44 8.48
CA PHE A 15 -2.39 -2.39 7.46
C PHE A 15 -1.73 -2.86 6.15
N VAL A 16 -0.89 -3.89 6.19
CA VAL A 16 -0.22 -4.44 4.98
C VAL A 16 -1.22 -5.20 4.09
N MET A 17 -2.33 -5.67 4.64
CA MET A 17 -3.38 -6.39 3.91
C MET A 17 -4.08 -5.46 2.92
N CYS A 18 -3.68 -5.51 1.65
CA CYS A 18 -4.27 -4.71 0.59
C CYS A 18 -4.90 -5.60 -0.51
N PRO A 19 -6.17 -5.37 -0.90
CA PRO A 19 -6.87 -6.20 -1.88
C PRO A 19 -6.18 -6.22 -3.25
N ARG A 20 -5.44 -5.16 -3.58
CA ARG A 20 -4.66 -5.07 -4.82
C ARG A 20 -3.54 -6.11 -4.90
N MET A 21 -2.79 -6.32 -3.83
CA MET A 21 -1.69 -7.29 -3.82
C MET A 21 -2.24 -8.71 -3.99
N ALA A 22 -3.35 -9.03 -3.33
CA ALA A 22 -4.04 -10.30 -3.50
C ALA A 22 -4.53 -10.49 -4.95
N GLY A 23 -5.10 -9.45 -5.56
CA GLY A 23 -5.54 -9.47 -6.96
C GLY A 23 -4.40 -9.75 -7.94
N MET A 24 -3.27 -9.06 -7.80
CA MET A 24 -2.10 -9.28 -8.66
C MET A 24 -1.49 -10.66 -8.46
N CYS A 25 -1.43 -11.16 -7.22
CA CYS A 25 -0.96 -12.52 -6.95
C CYS A 25 -1.83 -13.58 -7.64
N ALA A 26 -3.16 -13.38 -7.68
CA ALA A 26 -4.07 -14.26 -8.40
C ALA A 26 -3.91 -14.20 -9.93
N VAL A 27 -3.53 -13.04 -10.48
CA VAL A 27 -3.22 -12.91 -11.93
C VAL A 27 -1.89 -13.59 -12.26
N ILE A 28 -0.86 -13.34 -11.46
CA ILE A 28 0.48 -13.92 -11.65
C ILE A 28 0.43 -15.44 -11.55
N SER A 29 -0.30 -15.99 -10.57
CA SER A 29 -0.45 -17.43 -10.40
C SER A 29 -1.17 -18.10 -11.56
N LYS A 30 -2.18 -17.44 -12.15
CA LYS A 30 -2.87 -17.91 -13.36
C LYS A 30 -1.94 -17.98 -14.57
N VAL A 31 -1.07 -16.99 -14.74
CA VAL A 31 -0.10 -16.98 -15.85
C VAL A 31 0.98 -18.04 -15.64
N GLY A 32 1.49 -18.17 -14.41
CA GLY A 32 2.51 -19.15 -14.06
C GLY A 32 1.99 -20.60 -13.89
N LYS A 33 0.67 -20.82 -13.90
CA LYS A 33 0.02 -22.10 -13.53
C LYS A 33 0.51 -22.65 -12.18
N THR A 34 0.79 -21.77 -11.23
CA THR A 34 1.33 -22.10 -9.91
C THR A 34 0.30 -21.81 -8.82
N ASN A 35 0.54 -22.36 -7.63
CA ASN A 35 -0.35 -22.13 -6.50
C ASN A 35 -0.22 -20.66 -6.00
N PRO A 36 -1.30 -19.86 -5.99
CA PRO A 36 -1.27 -18.47 -5.53
C PRO A 36 -0.82 -18.31 -4.08
N TYR A 37 -1.14 -19.27 -3.21
CA TYR A 37 -0.76 -19.20 -1.80
C TYR A 37 0.77 -19.27 -1.62
N VAL A 38 1.44 -20.10 -2.42
CA VAL A 38 2.90 -20.23 -2.38
C VAL A 38 3.57 -18.95 -2.87
N ILE A 39 3.05 -18.35 -3.95
CA ILE A 39 3.54 -17.07 -4.47
C ILE A 39 3.32 -15.96 -3.43
N ALA A 40 2.17 -15.93 -2.76
CA ALA A 40 1.87 -14.93 -1.74
C ALA A 40 2.83 -15.03 -0.54
N ILE A 41 3.16 -16.24 -0.09
CA ILE A 41 4.08 -16.45 1.04
C ILE A 41 5.51 -16.09 0.66
N LEU A 42 6.02 -16.63 -0.45
CA LEU A 42 7.39 -16.37 -0.89
C LEU A 42 7.59 -14.91 -1.31
N GLY A 43 6.65 -14.38 -2.09
CA GLY A 43 6.65 -12.97 -2.49
C GLY A 43 6.49 -12.04 -1.29
N GLY A 44 5.66 -12.40 -0.32
CA GLY A 44 5.50 -11.66 0.93
C GLY A 44 6.80 -11.58 1.74
N LEU A 45 7.53 -12.70 1.86
CA LEU A 45 8.83 -12.73 2.54
C LEU A 45 9.86 -11.82 1.86
N ILE A 46 9.88 -11.82 0.52
CA ILE A 46 10.74 -10.94 -0.29
C ILE A 46 10.26 -9.47 -0.20
N ALA A 47 8.97 -9.23 0.01
CA ALA A 47 8.41 -7.89 0.11
C ALA A 47 8.70 -7.20 1.46
N VAL A 48 8.99 -7.94 2.54
CA VAL A 48 9.33 -7.37 3.85
C VAL A 48 10.40 -6.27 3.77
N PRO A 49 11.59 -6.48 3.15
CA PRO A 49 12.58 -5.42 3.00
C PRO A 49 12.09 -4.23 2.16
N LEU A 50 11.23 -4.47 1.16
CA LEU A 50 10.64 -3.39 0.36
C LEU A 50 9.65 -2.55 1.19
N ILE A 51 8.92 -3.17 2.12
CA ILE A 51 8.05 -2.44 3.04
C ILE A 51 8.89 -1.53 3.95
N VAL A 52 10.01 -2.03 4.48
CA VAL A 52 10.95 -1.22 5.28
C VAL A 52 11.50 -0.06 4.46
N LEU A 53 11.86 -0.30 3.20
CA LEU A 53 12.29 0.75 2.27
C LEU A 53 11.21 1.81 2.06
N MET A 54 9.94 1.41 1.90
CA MET A 54 8.82 2.35 1.75
C MET A 54 8.59 3.19 3.01
N VAL A 55 8.72 2.60 4.20
CA VAL A 55 8.66 3.35 5.47
C VAL A 55 9.78 4.38 5.52
N PHE A 56 11.02 3.98 5.18
CA PHE A 56 12.15 4.89 5.13
C PHE A 56 11.95 6.05 4.14
N LEU A 57 11.47 5.75 2.93
CA LEU A 57 11.18 6.77 1.92
C LEU A 57 10.08 7.73 2.37
N THR A 58 9.02 7.21 2.98
CA THR A 58 7.90 8.01 3.48
C THR A 58 8.35 8.96 4.58
N ILE A 59 9.18 8.49 5.52
CA ILE A 59 9.68 9.31 6.63
C ILE A 59 10.67 10.37 6.13
N ARG A 60 11.58 10.02 5.21
CA ARG A 60 12.68 10.91 4.81
C ARG A 60 12.32 11.88 3.69
N PHE A 61 11.49 11.46 2.74
CA PHE A 61 11.17 12.21 1.52
C PHE A 61 9.67 12.54 1.38
N GLY A 62 8.84 12.07 2.32
CA GLY A 62 7.41 12.29 2.32
C GLY A 62 6.63 11.31 1.45
N VAL A 63 5.30 11.41 1.54
CA VAL A 63 4.36 10.48 0.91
C VAL A 63 4.46 10.53 -0.62
N GLY A 64 4.77 11.69 -1.20
CA GLY A 64 4.75 11.82 -2.65
C GLY A 64 5.86 11.03 -3.35
N VAL A 65 7.06 11.04 -2.80
CA VAL A 65 8.19 10.24 -3.31
C VAL A 65 7.92 8.75 -3.08
N ALA A 66 7.34 8.38 -1.93
CA ALA A 66 6.95 7.00 -1.67
C ALA A 66 5.97 6.46 -2.72
N ILE A 67 4.94 7.24 -3.10
CA ILE A 67 3.99 6.86 -4.16
C ILE A 67 4.73 6.70 -5.51
N ALA A 68 5.59 7.65 -5.88
CA ALA A 68 6.33 7.59 -7.13
C ALA A 68 7.21 6.32 -7.21
N VAL A 69 7.99 6.04 -6.16
CA VAL A 69 8.83 4.83 -6.12
C VAL A 69 7.98 3.57 -6.13
N ALA A 70 6.85 3.55 -5.40
CA ALA A 70 5.93 2.40 -5.38
C ALA A 70 5.39 2.08 -6.78
N THR A 71 4.98 3.11 -7.54
CA THR A 71 4.52 2.91 -8.93
C THR A 71 5.63 2.43 -9.85
N LEU A 72 6.86 2.88 -9.64
CA LEU A 72 8.02 2.42 -10.41
C LEU A 72 8.28 0.93 -10.15
N THR A 73 8.25 0.51 -8.89
CA THR A 73 8.41 -0.91 -8.52
C THR A 73 7.28 -1.79 -9.07
N ASP A 74 6.06 -1.27 -9.17
CA ASP A 74 4.94 -1.99 -9.79
C ASP A 74 5.14 -2.19 -11.30
N ILE A 75 5.64 -1.16 -12.00
CA ILE A 75 5.98 -1.24 -13.42
C ILE A 75 7.11 -2.27 -13.63
N LEU A 76 8.15 -2.22 -12.80
CA LEU A 76 9.24 -3.21 -12.81
C LEU A 76 8.73 -4.64 -12.60
N SER A 77 7.82 -4.85 -11.64
CA SER A 77 7.20 -6.15 -11.39
C SER A 77 6.38 -6.64 -12.59
N ALA A 78 5.59 -5.75 -13.20
CA ALA A 78 4.82 -6.07 -14.40
C ALA A 78 5.72 -6.45 -15.58
N ILE A 79 6.86 -5.78 -15.75
CA ILE A 79 7.86 -6.13 -16.78
C ILE A 79 8.48 -7.49 -16.47
N ALA A 80 8.88 -7.74 -15.21
CA ALA A 80 9.49 -9.00 -14.79
C ALA A 80 8.56 -10.21 -14.97
N THR A 81 7.25 -10.00 -14.86
CA THR A 81 6.25 -11.06 -15.06
C THR A 81 6.04 -11.38 -16.56
N GLY A 82 6.55 -10.54 -17.47
CA GLY A 82 6.40 -10.73 -18.93
C GLY A 82 4.96 -10.56 -19.44
N THR A 83 4.03 -10.13 -18.59
CA THR A 83 2.59 -9.99 -18.86
C THR A 83 2.21 -8.57 -19.31
N PHE A 84 3.19 -7.77 -19.73
CA PHE A 84 3.04 -6.33 -19.93
C PHE A 84 2.05 -6.00 -21.06
N ARG A 85 0.76 -5.97 -20.71
CA ARG A 85 -0.32 -5.38 -21.50
C ARG A 85 -0.46 -3.93 -21.08
N LEU A 86 -0.63 -3.04 -22.07
CA LEU A 86 -0.82 -1.60 -21.84
C LEU A 86 -1.89 -1.29 -20.78
N ARG A 87 -2.94 -2.14 -20.74
CA ARG A 87 -4.02 -2.09 -19.74
C ARG A 87 -3.53 -2.10 -18.30
N TYR A 88 -2.56 -2.95 -17.95
CA TYR A 88 -2.05 -3.02 -16.57
C TYR A 88 -1.27 -1.76 -16.19
N GLY A 89 -0.51 -1.18 -17.13
CA GLY A 89 0.16 0.10 -16.91
C GLY A 89 -0.83 1.23 -16.63
N ILE A 90 -1.94 1.27 -17.37
CA ILE A 90 -3.03 2.24 -17.16
C ILE A 90 -3.67 2.04 -15.79
N GLU A 91 -3.96 0.79 -15.40
CA GLU A 91 -4.50 0.49 -14.06
C GLU A 91 -3.55 0.95 -12.94
N ILE A 92 -2.23 0.75 -13.08
CA ILE A 92 -1.23 1.23 -12.11
C ILE A 92 -1.28 2.76 -11.98
N ILE A 93 -1.32 3.48 -13.10
CA ILE A 93 -1.37 4.95 -13.11
C ILE A 93 -2.67 5.46 -12.47
N LEU A 94 -3.81 4.84 -12.79
CA LEU A 94 -5.11 5.21 -12.21
C LEU A 94 -5.13 4.98 -10.69
N ILE A 95 -4.59 3.85 -10.21
CA ILE A 95 -4.50 3.55 -8.78
C ILE A 95 -3.58 4.55 -8.08
N ALA A 96 -2.44 4.89 -8.68
CA ALA A 96 -1.52 5.89 -8.13
C ALA A 96 -2.18 7.26 -7.97
N LEU A 97 -2.93 7.69 -8.99
CA LEU A 97 -3.68 8.95 -8.96
C LEU A 97 -4.76 8.90 -7.88
N PHE A 98 -5.50 7.78 -7.78
CA PHE A 98 -6.53 7.61 -6.77
C PHE A 98 -5.97 7.61 -5.35
N LEU A 99 -4.81 6.96 -5.12
CA LEU A 99 -4.10 7.00 -3.84
C LEU A 99 -3.65 8.42 -3.49
N TRP A 100 -3.11 9.16 -4.46
CA TRP A 100 -2.70 10.54 -4.24
C TRP A 100 -3.87 11.43 -3.80
N VAL A 101 -4.98 11.36 -4.53
CA VAL A 101 -6.21 12.10 -4.19
C VAL A 101 -6.75 11.62 -2.83
N GLY A 102 -6.81 10.31 -2.61
CA GLY A 102 -7.28 9.70 -1.37
C GLY A 102 -6.49 10.17 -0.15
N VAL A 103 -5.17 10.27 -0.23
CA VAL A 103 -4.31 10.78 0.85
C VAL A 103 -4.62 12.25 1.16
N ILE A 104 -4.77 13.09 0.13
CA ILE A 104 -5.10 14.51 0.32
C ILE A 104 -6.49 14.66 0.94
N VAL A 105 -7.48 13.92 0.43
CA VAL A 105 -8.86 13.95 0.94
C VAL A 105 -8.89 13.46 2.38
N ALA A 106 -8.25 12.33 2.69
CA ALA A 106 -8.19 11.77 4.04
C ALA A 106 -7.56 12.75 5.03
N SER A 107 -6.49 13.45 4.65
CA SER A 107 -5.86 14.46 5.50
C SER A 107 -6.81 15.63 5.83
N LYS A 108 -7.54 16.14 4.84
CA LYS A 108 -8.47 17.27 5.03
C LYS A 108 -9.75 16.87 5.77
N VAL A 109 -10.33 15.73 5.40
CA VAL A 109 -11.61 15.25 5.97
C VAL A 109 -11.42 14.81 7.41
N SER A 110 -10.34 14.09 7.73
CA SER A 110 -10.05 13.68 9.11
C SER A 110 -9.93 14.90 10.04
N TYR A 111 -9.24 15.95 9.59
CA TYR A 111 -9.13 17.19 10.35
C TYR A 111 -10.48 17.89 10.57
N SER A 112 -11.34 17.90 9.54
CA SER A 112 -12.68 18.49 9.63
C SER A 112 -13.57 17.70 10.61
N ILE A 113 -13.56 16.37 10.55
CA ILE A 113 -14.32 15.51 11.46
C ILE A 113 -13.83 15.69 12.90
N GLU A 114 -12.53 15.76 13.12
CA GLU A 114 -11.96 15.98 14.44
C GLU A 114 -12.40 17.31 15.03
N ASN A 115 -12.37 18.39 14.25
CA ASN A 115 -12.84 19.71 14.69
C ASN A 115 -14.34 19.72 15.02
N VAL A 116 -15.17 19.09 14.18
CA VAL A 116 -16.62 18.97 14.45
C VAL A 116 -16.90 18.15 15.70
N THR A 117 -16.20 17.03 15.85
CA THR A 117 -16.34 16.13 17.01
C THR A 117 -15.91 16.82 18.30
N ARG A 118 -14.80 17.57 18.27
CA ARG A 118 -14.28 18.33 19.40
C ARG A 118 -15.16 19.52 19.76
N ALA A 119 -15.83 20.14 18.78
CA ALA A 119 -16.83 21.18 19.01
C ALA A 119 -18.12 20.62 19.64
N LEU A 120 -18.59 19.45 19.20
CA LEU A 120 -19.72 18.73 19.79
C LEU A 120 -19.44 18.23 21.22
N LEU A 121 -18.22 17.74 21.49
CA LEU A 121 -17.82 17.27 22.82
C LEU A 121 -17.49 18.41 23.81
N ARG A 122 -17.28 19.65 23.35
CA ARG A 122 -17.15 20.84 24.21
C ARG A 122 -18.48 21.47 24.61
N VAL A 123 -19.61 20.92 24.16
CA VAL A 123 -20.95 21.25 24.67
C VAL A 123 -21.38 20.19 25.68
N LYS A 124 -20.68 20.16 26.83
CA LYS A 124 -21.27 19.78 28.12
C LYS A 124 -20.38 20.30 29.25
#